data_AF-A0A1F5V0S5-F1
#
_entry.id   AF-A0A1F5V0S5-F1
#
_cell.length_a   1.000
_cell.length_b   1.000
_cell.length_c   1.000
_cell.angle_alpha   90.00
_cell.angle_beta   90.00
_cell.angle_gamma   90.00
#
_symmetry.space_group_name_H-M   'P 1'
#
loop_
_entity.id
_entity.type
_entity.pdbx_description
1 polymer ?
#
loop_
_entity_poly.entity_id
_entity_poly.type
_entity_poly.pdbx_seq_one_letter_code
_entity_poly.pdbx_strand_id
1 'polypeptide(L)'
;MYTVTARAIEAGRLYETFLGDIKVSGVADGHVSAQMVNNVEMTTDVDTVGDEIPIWMSVSDGNDFVFEAVRDDKYIVSGLDVRDQNKVHVEYYYKNDLVYKDSVKLKSGHSRAVFVNKCLERSKSLDKVKIENHLIRIDDMISELIAKRVEEKSAKKNCKYTMSEEEKQEALTLAKDPRLLFKVISVIKRLGVAGEEENVLIIWIAFSSRFLKEPISLLIKGESSSGKSFPVKMICRVIPEEGYRVLSDASQQSFYYMKDSISFTSFVVMEADGAQKVEYPMRVMQSEGMVEIQVTEKDPDTGEWETHRRRVEGPINFIITTTKASIHNENETRNLSIYMDESLDQTRRIIEKTSDKYLDVYDDVPLKELKRMQNFQRVLIKHDRVIIPYIKKISEKFHLDVLRVRRDFNKLVALIETLALVHQYQRKIYLKEGKRYLVASVKDYYIAKVILADALSKTIFEIPPKSEYLIERIRSLNQRKQKDEEAEVTLKDISLESGWKIATIQKWIEPAVEAGFVEKISSGPGRGKENRYAITTKQMNKACLFPDVASILEAHPELAEDSIVNHPLTGEEIDLRKLDENPF
;
A
#
# COMPACT_ATOMS: atom_id res chain seq x y z
N MET A 1 8.44 -4.22 -37.50
CA MET A 1 8.87 -3.51 -38.72
C MET A 1 8.90 -2.03 -38.40
N TYR A 2 9.88 -1.26 -38.88
CA TYR A 2 9.77 0.20 -39.06
C TYR A 2 9.30 0.43 -40.50
N THR A 3 8.04 0.83 -40.72
CA THR A 3 7.59 1.14 -42.09
C THR A 3 8.18 2.46 -42.56
N VAL A 4 9.17 2.40 -43.44
CA VAL A 4 9.74 3.57 -44.11
C VAL A 4 8.91 3.89 -45.34
N THR A 5 8.18 5.01 -45.31
CA THR A 5 7.36 5.48 -46.45
C THR A 5 8.23 6.10 -47.55
N ALA A 6 8.53 5.31 -48.59
CA ALA A 6 9.05 5.84 -49.83
C ALA A 6 7.99 6.72 -50.53
N ARG A 7 8.37 7.92 -50.97
CA ARG A 7 7.45 8.80 -51.74
C ARG A 7 7.22 8.22 -53.15
N ALA A 8 5.96 8.00 -53.50
CA ALA A 8 5.56 7.66 -54.87
C ALA A 8 5.89 8.81 -55.84
N ILE A 9 6.18 8.46 -57.10
CA ILE A 9 6.66 9.39 -58.12
C ILE A 9 5.51 9.78 -59.05
N GLU A 10 5.29 11.09 -59.20
CA GLU A 10 4.67 11.67 -60.40
C GLU A 10 5.45 12.91 -60.86
N ALA A 11 5.43 13.19 -62.16
CA ALA A 11 6.04 14.37 -62.80
C ALA A 11 7.57 14.57 -62.60
N GLY A 12 8.34 13.48 -62.49
CA GLY A 12 9.71 13.42 -63.04
C GLY A 12 10.76 14.37 -62.45
N ARG A 13 10.68 14.73 -61.16
CA ARG A 13 11.73 15.49 -60.45
C ARG A 13 12.13 14.82 -59.15
N LEU A 14 13.41 14.49 -59.04
CA LEU A 14 14.05 14.13 -57.77
C LEU A 14 14.14 15.36 -56.86
N TYR A 15 13.76 15.19 -55.60
CA TYR A 15 14.08 16.11 -54.51
C TYR A 15 14.79 15.31 -53.42
N GLU A 16 16.11 15.43 -53.35
CA GLU A 16 16.89 14.90 -52.23
C GLU A 16 16.61 15.70 -50.96
N THR A 17 16.63 15.04 -49.81
CA THR A 17 16.74 15.71 -48.51
C THR A 17 17.46 14.77 -47.55
N PHE A 18 18.63 15.18 -47.06
CA PHE A 18 19.53 14.32 -46.27
C PHE A 18 19.07 14.22 -44.80
N LEU A 19 19.02 12.99 -44.28
CA LEU A 19 19.09 12.67 -42.85
C LEU A 19 19.55 11.22 -42.65
N GLY A 20 20.86 11.02 -42.40
CA GLY A 20 21.44 9.76 -41.90
C GLY A 20 21.64 8.61 -42.90
N ASP A 21 22.86 8.47 -43.43
CA ASP A 21 23.53 7.22 -43.87
C ASP A 21 22.68 6.03 -44.38
N ILE A 22 21.93 6.23 -45.47
CA ILE A 22 21.41 5.13 -46.31
C ILE A 22 21.92 5.30 -47.73
N LYS A 23 22.59 4.28 -48.27
CA LYS A 23 23.19 4.28 -49.61
C LYS A 23 22.44 3.32 -50.55
N VAL A 24 21.51 3.85 -51.34
CA VAL A 24 20.67 3.07 -52.25
C VAL A 24 21.45 2.68 -53.51
N SER A 25 21.48 1.38 -53.86
CA SER A 25 22.25 0.83 -54.98
C SER A 25 21.37 0.28 -56.10
N GLY A 26 20.70 1.17 -56.84
CA GLY A 26 19.95 0.83 -58.06
C GLY A 26 18.54 0.28 -57.82
N VAL A 27 17.79 0.14 -58.93
CA VAL A 27 16.43 -0.42 -58.97
C VAL A 27 16.28 -1.27 -60.22
N ALA A 28 15.76 -2.48 -60.07
CA ALA A 28 15.25 -3.32 -61.16
C ALA A 28 14.00 -4.08 -60.65
N ASP A 29 13.01 -4.25 -61.52
CA ASP A 29 11.84 -5.12 -61.36
C ASP A 29 11.18 -5.13 -59.96
N GLY A 30 10.94 -3.94 -59.40
CA GLY A 30 10.04 -3.74 -58.26
C GLY A 30 10.59 -4.14 -56.88
N HIS A 31 11.88 -4.44 -56.75
CA HIS A 31 12.50 -4.78 -55.47
C HIS A 31 13.68 -3.86 -55.11
N VAL A 32 13.74 -3.47 -53.83
CA VAL A 32 14.81 -2.66 -53.24
C VAL A 32 15.34 -3.40 -52.01
N SER A 33 16.66 -3.55 -51.92
CA SER A 33 17.34 -4.20 -50.80
C SER A 33 18.14 -3.19 -49.97
N ALA A 34 18.11 -3.36 -48.65
CA ALA A 34 18.85 -2.55 -47.69
C ALA A 34 19.28 -3.41 -46.49
N GLN A 35 20.38 -3.03 -45.82
CA GLN A 35 20.85 -3.65 -44.58
C GLN A 35 20.62 -2.70 -43.38
N MET A 36 20.41 -3.28 -42.20
CA MET A 36 19.98 -2.57 -40.99
C MET A 36 21.12 -2.16 -40.07
N VAL A 37 20.94 -1.04 -39.36
CA VAL A 37 21.60 -0.73 -38.08
C VAL A 37 20.54 -0.13 -37.15
N ASN A 38 20.51 -0.59 -35.89
CA ASN A 38 19.59 -0.21 -34.78
C ASN A 38 18.11 -0.67 -34.90
N ASN A 39 17.53 -1.06 -33.75
CA ASN A 39 16.24 -1.77 -33.65
C ASN A 39 15.07 -0.84 -33.26
N VAL A 40 14.05 -0.74 -34.12
CA VAL A 40 12.94 0.23 -33.98
C VAL A 40 11.69 -0.25 -34.78
N GLU A 41 10.43 -0.08 -34.28
CA GLU A 41 9.19 -0.59 -34.94
C GLU A 41 7.98 0.42 -35.03
N MET A 42 7.39 0.56 -36.23
CA MET A 42 6.21 1.34 -36.69
C MET A 42 5.38 0.44 -37.62
N THR A 43 4.10 0.23 -37.34
CA THR A 43 3.12 -0.22 -38.36
C THR A 43 2.27 0.96 -38.83
N THR A 44 1.91 0.96 -40.11
CA THR A 44 0.96 1.91 -40.72
C THR A 44 0.08 1.15 -41.70
N ASP A 45 -1.21 1.01 -41.37
CA ASP A 45 -2.21 0.53 -42.32
C ASP A 45 -2.52 1.61 -43.37
N VAL A 46 -2.96 1.20 -44.55
CA VAL A 46 -3.25 2.10 -45.68
C VAL A 46 -4.63 1.77 -46.25
N ASP A 47 -5.65 2.42 -45.70
CA ASP A 47 -6.99 2.45 -46.28
C ASP A 47 -7.12 3.67 -47.21
N THR A 48 -7.32 3.42 -48.51
CA THR A 48 -7.59 4.46 -49.52
C THR A 48 -9.02 4.34 -50.04
N VAL A 49 -9.95 5.11 -49.46
CA VAL A 49 -11.34 5.21 -49.94
C VAL A 49 -11.80 6.67 -49.90
N GLY A 50 -12.15 7.23 -51.06
CA GLY A 50 -12.74 8.56 -51.21
C GLY A 50 -11.74 9.72 -51.38
N ASP A 51 -12.27 10.92 -51.65
CA ASP A 51 -11.52 12.17 -51.84
C ASP A 51 -10.98 12.77 -50.52
N GLU A 52 -10.38 11.95 -49.66
CA GLU A 52 -9.74 12.42 -48.43
C GLU A 52 -8.38 13.08 -48.71
N ILE A 53 -8.09 14.17 -48.00
CA ILE A 53 -6.77 14.82 -48.03
C ILE A 53 -5.82 13.97 -47.16
N PRO A 54 -4.72 13.41 -47.70
CA PRO A 54 -3.80 12.61 -46.89
C PRO A 54 -3.09 13.46 -45.84
N ILE A 55 -3.23 13.08 -44.57
CA ILE A 55 -2.51 13.65 -43.43
C ILE A 55 -1.66 12.56 -42.79
N TRP A 56 -0.35 12.77 -42.78
CA TRP A 56 0.63 11.84 -42.22
C TRP A 56 0.98 12.28 -40.80
N MET A 57 0.99 11.35 -39.85
CA MET A 57 1.36 11.61 -38.46
C MET A 57 2.72 11.00 -38.13
N SER A 58 3.58 11.77 -37.48
CA SER A 58 4.84 11.31 -36.90
C SER A 58 4.93 11.79 -35.44
N VAL A 59 5.71 11.09 -34.63
CA VAL A 59 5.92 11.40 -33.21
C VAL A 59 7.37 11.83 -33.02
N SER A 60 7.58 13.00 -32.45
CA SER A 60 8.91 13.49 -32.05
C SER A 60 9.21 13.13 -30.59
N ASP A 61 10.50 13.10 -30.22
CA ASP A 61 10.94 12.85 -28.85
C ASP A 61 10.32 13.86 -27.87
N GLY A 62 9.42 13.38 -27.00
CA GLY A 62 8.79 14.20 -25.97
C GLY A 62 7.30 14.49 -26.14
N ASN A 63 6.46 13.49 -26.47
CA ASN A 63 4.99 13.56 -26.49
C ASN A 63 4.35 14.49 -27.53
N ASP A 64 5.13 15.14 -28.39
CA ASP A 64 4.63 16.04 -29.43
C ASP A 64 4.35 15.28 -30.74
N PHE A 65 3.23 15.62 -31.38
CA PHE A 65 2.73 14.97 -32.60
C PHE A 65 2.82 15.92 -33.78
N VAL A 66 3.47 15.50 -34.85
CA VAL A 66 3.65 16.29 -36.08
C VAL A 66 2.79 15.70 -37.19
N PHE A 67 1.81 16.48 -37.66
CA PHE A 67 0.89 16.13 -38.72
C PHE A 67 1.24 16.92 -39.99
N GLU A 68 1.55 16.24 -41.10
CA GLU A 68 1.87 16.86 -42.39
C GLU A 68 0.83 16.49 -43.44
N ALA A 69 0.23 17.49 -44.09
CA ALA A 69 -0.74 17.32 -45.16
C ALA A 69 -0.13 17.73 -46.51
N VAL A 70 -0.69 17.20 -47.60
CA VAL A 70 -0.02 17.20 -48.91
C VAL A 70 0.41 18.60 -49.41
N ARG A 71 1.67 18.66 -49.86
CA ARG A 71 2.43 19.76 -50.49
C ARG A 71 2.90 20.91 -49.57
N ASP A 72 2.01 21.59 -48.86
CA ASP A 72 2.35 22.88 -48.22
C ASP A 72 2.00 23.03 -46.72
N ASP A 73 1.23 22.11 -46.12
CA ASP A 73 0.62 22.30 -44.79
C ASP A 73 1.22 21.39 -43.70
N LYS A 74 1.58 21.97 -42.55
CA LYS A 74 2.14 21.24 -41.41
C LYS A 74 1.57 21.75 -40.08
N TYR A 75 1.25 20.83 -39.17
CA TYR A 75 0.75 21.10 -37.83
C TYR A 75 1.64 20.41 -36.80
N ILE A 76 2.00 21.12 -35.73
CA ILE A 76 2.63 20.53 -34.54
C ILE A 76 1.61 20.62 -33.41
N VAL A 77 1.32 19.49 -32.76
CA VAL A 77 0.32 19.38 -31.71
C VAL A 77 0.97 18.85 -30.42
N SER A 78 0.94 19.66 -29.37
CA SER A 78 1.64 19.42 -28.10
C SER A 78 0.74 19.65 -26.88
N GLY A 79 1.20 19.22 -25.70
CA GLY A 79 0.50 19.45 -24.43
C GLY A 79 -0.76 18.58 -24.20
N LEU A 80 -0.78 17.36 -24.73
CA LEU A 80 -1.94 16.45 -24.75
C LEU A 80 -2.28 15.85 -23.35
N ASP A 81 -3.03 16.57 -22.49
CA ASP A 81 -3.60 16.00 -21.25
C ASP A 81 -4.96 15.34 -21.51
N VAL A 82 -5.04 14.04 -21.23
CA VAL A 82 -6.23 13.18 -21.34
C VAL A 82 -7.40 13.64 -20.45
N ARG A 83 -7.16 14.57 -19.50
CA ARG A 83 -8.17 15.03 -18.52
C ARG A 83 -8.88 16.35 -18.88
N ASP A 84 -8.35 17.20 -19.78
CA ASP A 84 -8.99 18.48 -20.16
C ASP A 84 -9.41 18.52 -21.65
N GLN A 85 -10.48 17.79 -21.97
CA GLN A 85 -11.33 18.03 -23.14
C GLN A 85 -10.64 18.20 -24.52
N ASN A 86 -9.56 17.46 -24.79
CA ASN A 86 -8.71 17.65 -25.98
C ASN A 86 -8.27 19.12 -26.19
N LYS A 87 -7.95 19.82 -25.09
CA LYS A 87 -7.22 21.10 -25.14
C LYS A 87 -5.75 20.80 -25.44
N VAL A 88 -5.30 21.24 -26.60
CA VAL A 88 -3.93 21.04 -27.09
C VAL A 88 -3.35 22.35 -27.58
N HIS A 89 -2.03 22.47 -27.58
CA HIS A 89 -1.35 23.54 -28.30
C HIS A 89 -1.20 23.12 -29.77
N VAL A 90 -1.61 23.98 -30.70
CA VAL A 90 -1.49 23.75 -32.14
C VAL A 90 -0.65 24.87 -32.73
N GLU A 91 0.47 24.51 -33.36
CA GLU A 91 1.28 25.40 -34.20
C GLU A 91 1.04 25.03 -35.67
N TYR A 92 0.54 25.96 -36.48
CA TYR A 92 0.26 25.74 -37.90
C TYR A 92 1.25 26.47 -38.80
N TYR A 93 1.85 25.71 -39.70
CA TYR A 93 2.85 26.12 -40.68
C TYR A 93 2.32 25.95 -42.10
N TYR A 94 2.60 26.95 -42.94
CA TYR A 94 2.35 26.89 -44.38
C TYR A 94 3.66 27.19 -45.10
N LYS A 95 4.13 26.29 -45.97
CA LYS A 95 5.41 26.40 -46.69
C LYS A 95 6.63 26.56 -45.75
N ASN A 96 6.57 25.91 -44.60
CA ASN A 96 7.50 25.99 -43.47
C ASN A 96 7.53 27.34 -42.71
N ASP A 97 6.75 28.36 -43.11
CA ASP A 97 6.55 29.56 -42.31
C ASP A 97 5.45 29.34 -41.25
N LEU A 98 5.71 29.73 -40.00
CA LEU A 98 4.73 29.66 -38.91
C LEU A 98 3.63 30.72 -39.12
N VAL A 99 2.42 30.28 -39.45
CA VAL A 99 1.26 31.15 -39.69
C VAL A 99 0.64 31.62 -38.38
N TYR A 100 0.33 30.68 -37.49
CA TYR A 100 -0.34 30.96 -36.22
C TYR A 100 -0.09 29.83 -35.20
N LYS A 101 -0.21 30.16 -33.91
CA LYS A 101 -0.23 29.15 -32.84
C LYS A 101 -1.08 29.58 -31.65
N ASP A 102 -1.79 28.61 -31.06
CA ASP A 102 -2.70 28.85 -29.93
C ASP A 102 -3.04 27.57 -29.17
N SER A 103 -3.82 27.70 -28.08
CA SER A 103 -4.46 26.58 -27.38
C SER A 103 -5.84 26.30 -27.98
N VAL A 104 -6.01 25.16 -28.65
CA VAL A 104 -7.27 24.77 -29.32
C VAL A 104 -7.94 23.63 -28.56
N LYS A 105 -9.25 23.73 -28.30
CA LYS A 105 -10.08 22.57 -27.93
C LYS A 105 -10.62 21.93 -29.19
N LEU A 106 -9.96 20.89 -29.71
CA LEU A 106 -10.23 20.33 -31.03
C LEU A 106 -11.69 19.84 -31.21
N LYS A 107 -12.31 19.34 -30.13
CA LYS A 107 -13.73 18.93 -30.09
C LYS A 107 -14.74 20.09 -30.11
N SER A 108 -14.28 21.32 -29.95
CA SER A 108 -15.13 22.52 -30.02
C SER A 108 -15.05 23.15 -31.41
N GLY A 109 -16.13 23.04 -32.19
CA GLY A 109 -16.25 23.71 -33.49
C GLY A 109 -16.04 25.23 -33.39
N HIS A 110 -16.45 25.86 -32.27
CA HIS A 110 -16.16 27.27 -32.01
C HIS A 110 -14.65 27.52 -31.82
N SER A 111 -13.95 26.70 -31.04
CA SER A 111 -12.50 26.81 -30.87
C SER A 111 -11.72 26.61 -32.17
N ARG A 112 -12.15 25.65 -33.01
CA ARG A 112 -11.58 25.45 -34.36
C ARG A 112 -11.80 26.68 -35.24
N ALA A 113 -13.04 27.19 -35.31
CA ALA A 113 -13.37 28.36 -36.12
C ALA A 113 -12.58 29.63 -35.71
N VAL A 114 -12.36 29.84 -34.41
CA VAL A 114 -11.51 30.95 -33.92
C VAL A 114 -10.05 30.81 -34.39
N PHE A 115 -9.47 29.60 -34.28
CA PHE A 115 -8.11 29.34 -34.76
C PHE A 115 -7.98 29.52 -36.28
N VAL A 116 -8.91 28.96 -37.06
CA VAL A 116 -8.91 29.08 -38.53
C VAL A 116 -9.04 30.55 -38.96
N ASN A 117 -9.93 31.32 -38.34
CA ASN A 117 -10.05 32.76 -38.63
C ASN A 117 -8.75 33.52 -38.33
N LYS A 118 -8.04 33.18 -37.24
CA LYS A 118 -6.74 33.77 -36.90
C LYS A 118 -5.63 33.38 -37.89
N CYS A 119 -5.68 32.20 -38.50
CA CYS A 119 -4.80 31.83 -39.61
C CYS A 119 -5.07 32.69 -40.85
N LEU A 120 -6.36 32.89 -41.21
CA LEU A 120 -6.78 33.70 -42.36
C LEU A 120 -6.46 35.20 -42.21
N GLU A 121 -6.46 35.72 -40.98
CA GLU A 121 -5.96 37.08 -40.67
C GLU A 121 -4.46 37.24 -40.98
N ARG A 122 -3.68 36.16 -40.86
CA ARG A 122 -2.22 36.16 -41.07
C ARG A 122 -1.82 35.86 -42.50
N SER A 123 -2.55 34.98 -43.20
CA SER A 123 -2.37 34.78 -44.64
C SER A 123 -3.70 34.59 -45.35
N LYS A 124 -3.97 35.48 -46.32
CA LYS A 124 -5.16 35.46 -47.17
C LYS A 124 -5.09 34.45 -48.32
N SER A 125 -3.98 33.74 -48.48
CA SER A 125 -3.83 32.68 -49.51
C SER A 125 -4.24 31.29 -49.02
N LEU A 126 -4.83 31.22 -47.82
CA LEU A 126 -5.20 29.97 -47.15
C LEU A 126 -6.67 29.63 -47.38
N ASP A 127 -6.97 28.34 -47.50
CA ASP A 127 -8.33 27.82 -47.62
C ASP A 127 -8.91 27.52 -46.23
N LYS A 128 -10.03 28.19 -45.89
CA LYS A 128 -10.76 27.98 -44.63
C LYS A 128 -11.18 26.52 -44.46
N VAL A 129 -11.80 25.95 -45.48
CA VAL A 129 -12.42 24.62 -45.45
C VAL A 129 -11.32 23.56 -45.33
N LYS A 130 -10.20 23.76 -46.02
CA LYS A 130 -9.04 22.88 -45.92
C LYS A 130 -8.50 22.79 -44.49
N ILE A 131 -8.22 23.94 -43.85
CA ILE A 131 -7.69 23.96 -42.47
C ILE A 131 -8.73 23.44 -41.47
N GLU A 132 -10.02 23.77 -41.65
CA GLU A 132 -11.10 23.27 -40.79
C GLU A 132 -11.23 21.73 -40.86
N ASN A 133 -11.14 21.15 -42.06
CA ASN A 133 -11.11 19.69 -42.27
C ASN A 133 -9.85 19.03 -41.68
N HIS A 134 -8.67 19.64 -41.84
CA HIS A 134 -7.43 19.13 -41.21
C HIS A 134 -7.58 19.05 -39.69
N LEU A 135 -8.15 20.07 -39.04
CA LEU A 135 -8.37 20.09 -37.59
C LEU A 135 -9.44 19.09 -37.10
N ILE A 136 -10.35 18.65 -37.97
CA ILE A 136 -11.27 17.53 -37.66
C ILE A 136 -10.47 16.22 -37.68
N ARG A 137 -9.78 15.91 -38.79
CA ARG A 137 -9.06 14.64 -38.96
C ARG A 137 -7.96 14.45 -37.90
N ILE A 138 -7.32 15.53 -37.45
CA ILE A 138 -6.37 15.52 -36.32
C ILE A 138 -7.05 15.14 -34.99
N ASP A 139 -8.28 15.59 -34.71
CA ASP A 139 -9.03 15.19 -33.51
C ASP A 139 -9.46 13.71 -33.55
N ASP A 140 -9.79 13.19 -34.73
CA ASP A 140 -10.10 11.78 -34.94
C ASP A 140 -8.86 10.91 -34.67
N MET A 141 -7.72 11.22 -35.31
CA MET A 141 -6.45 10.51 -35.12
C MET A 141 -5.96 10.55 -33.66
N ILE A 142 -6.10 11.71 -32.99
CA ILE A 142 -5.78 11.85 -31.56
C ILE A 142 -6.76 11.03 -30.70
N SER A 143 -8.05 11.00 -31.05
CA SER A 143 -9.05 10.21 -30.33
C SER A 143 -8.80 8.70 -30.46
N GLU A 144 -8.41 8.22 -31.64
CA GLU A 144 -7.97 6.83 -31.85
C GLU A 144 -6.71 6.49 -31.04
N LEU A 145 -5.70 7.37 -31.03
CA LEU A 145 -4.49 7.17 -30.22
C LEU A 145 -4.79 7.11 -28.72
N ILE A 146 -5.72 7.95 -28.24
CA ILE A 146 -6.19 7.91 -26.86
C ILE A 146 -6.95 6.61 -26.59
N ALA A 147 -7.83 6.17 -27.50
CA ALA A 147 -8.56 4.91 -27.38
C ALA A 147 -7.59 3.71 -27.29
N LYS A 148 -6.66 3.56 -28.24
CA LYS A 148 -5.62 2.52 -28.25
C LYS A 148 -4.78 2.55 -26.96
N ARG A 149 -4.35 3.73 -26.48
CA ARG A 149 -3.63 3.88 -25.20
C ARG A 149 -4.48 3.57 -23.95
N VAL A 150 -5.81 3.69 -24.02
CA VAL A 150 -6.74 3.33 -22.94
C VAL A 150 -7.03 1.82 -22.96
N GLU A 151 -7.17 1.22 -24.14
CA GLU A 151 -7.29 -0.22 -24.34
C GLU A 151 -6.04 -0.97 -23.88
N GLU A 152 -4.84 -0.56 -24.28
CA GLU A 152 -3.58 -1.13 -23.78
C GLU A 152 -3.47 -1.09 -22.24
N LYS A 153 -3.87 0.04 -21.64
CA LYS A 153 -3.84 0.21 -20.18
C LYS A 153 -4.89 -0.63 -19.47
N SER A 154 -6.08 -0.78 -20.05
CA SER A 154 -7.17 -1.57 -19.45
C SER A 154 -6.97 -3.08 -19.67
N ALA A 155 -6.44 -3.51 -20.81
CA ALA A 155 -6.00 -4.89 -21.05
C ALA A 155 -4.92 -5.32 -20.05
N LYS A 156 -3.88 -4.49 -19.85
CA LYS A 156 -2.85 -4.71 -18.82
C LYS A 156 -3.41 -4.69 -17.38
N LYS A 157 -4.54 -4.01 -17.12
CA LYS A 157 -5.21 -3.97 -15.81
C LYS A 157 -6.17 -5.16 -15.57
N ASN A 158 -6.66 -5.82 -16.63
CA ASN A 158 -7.73 -6.83 -16.54
C ASN A 158 -7.24 -8.29 -16.58
N CYS A 159 -5.98 -8.56 -16.91
CA CYS A 159 -5.40 -9.90 -16.78
C CYS A 159 -5.25 -10.31 -15.30
N LYS A 160 -6.29 -10.94 -14.74
CA LYS A 160 -6.19 -11.66 -13.45
C LYS A 160 -5.14 -12.76 -13.59
N TYR A 161 -4.01 -12.59 -12.90
CA TYR A 161 -2.91 -13.54 -12.92
C TYR A 161 -3.40 -14.94 -12.52
N THR A 162 -3.12 -15.91 -13.38
CA THR A 162 -3.52 -17.31 -13.22
C THR A 162 -2.26 -18.14 -13.05
N MET A 163 -2.16 -18.85 -11.92
CA MET A 163 -0.99 -19.69 -11.59
C MET A 163 -0.90 -20.90 -12.50
N SER A 164 0.32 -21.34 -12.84
CA SER A 164 0.50 -22.70 -13.37
C SER A 164 0.22 -23.76 -12.28
N GLU A 165 0.00 -25.01 -12.67
CA GLU A 165 -0.14 -26.10 -11.70
C GLU A 165 1.17 -26.34 -10.92
N GLU A 166 2.34 -26.01 -11.47
CA GLU A 166 3.62 -26.07 -10.75
C GLU A 166 3.73 -24.94 -9.72
N GLU A 167 3.42 -23.70 -10.11
CA GLU A 167 3.38 -22.54 -9.20
C GLU A 167 2.39 -22.77 -8.03
N LYS A 168 1.27 -23.44 -8.31
CA LYS A 168 0.25 -23.87 -7.34
C LYS A 168 0.74 -25.03 -6.47
N GLN A 169 1.48 -26.00 -7.00
CA GLN A 169 2.11 -27.06 -6.19
C GLN A 169 3.20 -26.50 -5.26
N GLU A 170 4.02 -25.55 -5.71
CA GLU A 170 5.01 -24.89 -4.85
C GLU A 170 4.35 -24.07 -3.73
N ALA A 171 3.27 -23.35 -4.04
CA ALA A 171 2.45 -22.63 -3.06
C ALA A 171 1.81 -23.59 -2.03
N LEU A 172 1.24 -24.72 -2.46
CA LEU A 172 0.66 -25.73 -1.58
C LEU A 172 1.71 -26.49 -0.75
N THR A 173 2.93 -26.64 -1.28
CA THR A 173 4.06 -27.23 -0.53
C THR A 173 4.47 -26.31 0.61
N LEU A 174 4.59 -25.00 0.34
CA LEU A 174 4.84 -24.00 1.38
C LEU A 174 3.68 -23.93 2.39
N ALA A 175 2.42 -24.00 1.94
CA ALA A 175 1.25 -23.94 2.81
C ALA A 175 1.14 -25.12 3.81
N LYS A 176 1.73 -26.27 3.47
CA LYS A 176 1.77 -27.46 4.33
C LYS A 176 2.99 -27.50 5.26
N ASP A 177 3.93 -26.57 5.13
CA ASP A 177 5.17 -26.56 5.89
C ASP A 177 4.93 -26.06 7.33
N PRO A 178 5.28 -26.83 8.38
CA PRO A 178 5.02 -26.40 9.76
C PRO A 178 5.92 -25.24 10.19
N ARG A 179 6.98 -24.92 9.44
CA ARG A 179 7.86 -23.74 9.62
C ARG A 179 7.46 -22.57 8.71
N LEU A 180 6.22 -22.53 8.22
CA LEU A 180 5.67 -21.48 7.33
C LEU A 180 6.06 -20.05 7.77
N LEU A 181 5.76 -19.66 9.01
CA LEU A 181 6.03 -18.30 9.49
C LEU A 181 7.52 -17.97 9.57
N PHE A 182 8.35 -18.94 9.99
CA PHE A 182 9.81 -18.79 9.98
C PHE A 182 10.36 -18.63 8.55
N LYS A 183 9.80 -19.33 7.56
CA LYS A 183 10.15 -19.16 6.14
C LYS A 183 9.74 -17.80 5.60
N VAL A 184 8.57 -17.28 6.01
CA VAL A 184 8.11 -15.92 5.68
C VAL A 184 9.08 -14.87 6.24
N ILE A 185 9.45 -14.95 7.53
CA ILE A 185 10.48 -14.08 8.13
C ILE A 185 11.81 -14.21 7.36
N SER A 186 12.26 -15.44 7.07
CA SER A 186 13.55 -15.68 6.42
C SER A 186 13.66 -15.05 5.03
N VAL A 187 12.56 -14.98 4.28
CA VAL A 187 12.50 -14.23 3.01
C VAL A 187 12.53 -12.72 3.27
N ILE A 188 11.73 -12.21 4.20
CA ILE A 188 11.66 -10.76 4.48
C ILE A 188 12.98 -10.23 5.09
N LYS A 189 13.74 -11.07 5.81
CA LYS A 189 15.11 -10.80 6.25
C LYS A 189 16.10 -10.66 5.09
N ARG A 190 16.03 -11.53 4.07
CA ARG A 190 16.86 -11.41 2.86
C ARG A 190 16.45 -10.23 1.97
N LEU A 191 15.20 -9.76 2.03
CA LEU A 191 14.80 -8.46 1.47
C LEU A 191 15.44 -7.25 2.21
N GLY A 192 16.08 -7.49 3.36
CA GLY A 192 16.89 -6.52 4.10
C GLY A 192 16.23 -5.94 5.35
N VAL A 193 15.14 -6.53 5.86
CA VAL A 193 14.58 -6.15 7.17
C VAL A 193 15.39 -6.85 8.28
N ALA A 194 15.82 -6.09 9.29
CA ALA A 194 16.58 -6.61 10.44
C ALA A 194 15.85 -6.29 11.75
N GLY A 195 15.89 -7.20 12.73
CA GLY A 195 15.47 -6.99 14.12
C GLY A 195 14.00 -6.65 14.41
N GLU A 196 13.13 -6.65 13.38
CA GLU A 196 11.68 -6.37 13.48
C GLU A 196 10.83 -7.66 13.37
N GLU A 197 11.34 -8.85 13.76
CA GLU A 197 10.73 -10.14 13.41
C GLU A 197 9.26 -10.30 13.84
N GLU A 198 8.92 -9.87 15.06
CA GLU A 198 7.54 -9.89 15.56
C GLU A 198 6.66 -8.89 14.79
N ASN A 199 7.11 -7.64 14.65
CA ASN A 199 6.42 -6.60 13.89
C ASN A 199 6.20 -7.01 12.42
N VAL A 200 7.18 -7.67 11.80
CA VAL A 200 7.10 -8.24 10.45
C VAL A 200 5.99 -9.28 10.35
N LEU A 201 5.87 -10.18 11.33
CA LEU A 201 4.75 -11.13 11.35
C LEU A 201 3.42 -10.44 11.62
N ILE A 202 3.32 -9.47 12.54
CA ILE A 202 2.05 -8.73 12.76
C ILE A 202 1.58 -8.07 11.46
N ILE A 203 2.49 -7.41 10.72
CA ILE A 203 2.17 -6.76 9.44
C ILE A 203 1.77 -7.78 8.38
N TRP A 204 2.51 -8.88 8.20
CA TRP A 204 2.18 -9.93 7.22
C TRP A 204 0.89 -10.68 7.55
N ILE A 205 0.62 -10.93 8.83
CA ILE A 205 -0.64 -11.52 9.29
C ILE A 205 -1.79 -10.53 9.06
N ALA A 206 -1.61 -9.22 9.30
CA ALA A 206 -2.63 -8.23 8.95
C ALA A 206 -2.96 -8.22 7.46
N PHE A 207 -1.97 -8.23 6.56
CA PHE A 207 -2.23 -8.42 5.12
C PHE A 207 -3.00 -9.72 4.84
N SER A 208 -2.69 -10.81 5.55
CA SER A 208 -3.39 -12.10 5.40
C SER A 208 -4.82 -12.08 5.95
N SER A 209 -5.10 -11.25 6.96
CA SER A 209 -6.41 -11.16 7.63
C SER A 209 -7.50 -10.59 6.73
N ARG A 210 -7.17 -9.95 5.60
CA ARG A 210 -8.12 -9.41 4.59
C ARG A 210 -9.12 -10.44 4.05
N PHE A 211 -8.88 -11.74 4.27
CA PHE A 211 -9.77 -12.84 3.92
C PHE A 211 -10.84 -13.16 4.99
N LEU A 212 -10.73 -12.60 6.20
CA LEU A 212 -11.73 -12.69 7.27
C LEU A 212 -12.89 -11.71 7.05
N LYS A 213 -13.93 -11.82 7.88
CA LYS A 213 -15.06 -10.86 7.94
C LYS A 213 -14.69 -9.57 8.69
N GLU A 214 -13.95 -9.72 9.79
CA GLU A 214 -13.41 -8.61 10.60
C GLU A 214 -11.87 -8.62 10.49
N PRO A 215 -11.29 -8.01 9.44
CA PRO A 215 -9.85 -8.06 9.19
C PRO A 215 -9.05 -7.08 10.09
N ILE A 216 -7.86 -7.50 10.51
CA ILE A 216 -7.01 -6.76 11.45
C ILE A 216 -6.44 -5.50 10.78
N SER A 217 -6.75 -4.33 11.31
CA SER A 217 -6.11 -3.07 10.89
C SER A 217 -5.00 -2.65 11.87
N LEU A 218 -3.91 -2.10 11.34
CA LEU A 218 -2.69 -1.76 12.07
C LEU A 218 -2.39 -0.27 12.08
N LEU A 219 -1.85 0.19 13.21
CA LEU A 219 -1.25 1.51 13.38
C LEU A 219 0.22 1.35 13.78
N ILE A 220 1.13 1.70 12.87
CA ILE A 220 2.58 1.54 13.01
C ILE A 220 3.16 2.89 13.44
N LYS A 221 3.59 2.98 14.69
CA LYS A 221 4.08 4.20 15.37
C LYS A 221 5.62 4.23 15.45
N GLY A 222 6.18 5.44 15.56
CA GLY A 222 7.61 5.71 15.73
C GLY A 222 8.02 7.09 15.17
N GLU A 223 9.19 7.62 15.53
CA GLU A 223 9.66 8.96 15.13
C GLU A 223 10.03 9.06 13.63
N SER A 224 10.24 10.27 13.11
CA SER A 224 10.62 10.42 11.69
C SER A 224 11.92 9.67 11.38
N SER A 225 12.03 9.09 10.19
CA SER A 225 13.11 8.19 9.76
C SER A 225 13.27 6.86 10.54
N SER A 226 12.40 6.51 11.51
CA SER A 226 12.48 5.24 12.27
C SER A 226 12.09 3.96 11.49
N GLY A 227 12.40 3.88 10.20
CA GLY A 227 12.23 2.67 9.40
C GLY A 227 10.79 2.25 9.04
N LYS A 228 9.75 2.64 9.81
CA LYS A 228 8.31 2.25 9.66
C LYS A 228 7.84 1.75 8.30
N SER A 229 8.03 2.56 7.26
CA SER A 229 7.51 2.28 5.91
C SER A 229 8.33 1.21 5.15
N PHE A 230 9.52 0.83 5.62
CA PHE A 230 10.41 -0.15 4.98
C PHE A 230 9.96 -1.61 5.20
N PRO A 231 9.68 -2.10 6.43
CA PRO A 231 9.08 -3.43 6.62
C PRO A 231 7.79 -3.61 5.80
N VAL A 232 6.91 -2.60 5.79
CA VAL A 232 5.67 -2.62 4.99
C VAL A 232 5.98 -2.75 3.50
N LYS A 233 6.91 -1.93 2.95
CA LYS A 233 7.33 -2.01 1.53
C LYS A 233 7.94 -3.36 1.18
N MET A 234 8.72 -3.98 2.07
CA MET A 234 9.28 -5.32 1.83
C MET A 234 8.21 -6.41 1.90
N ILE A 235 7.23 -6.28 2.80
CA ILE A 235 6.08 -7.20 2.87
C ILE A 235 5.21 -7.09 1.62
N CYS A 236 5.01 -5.90 1.05
CA CYS A 236 4.34 -5.74 -0.23
C CYS A 236 5.01 -6.52 -1.39
N ARG A 237 6.31 -6.86 -1.33
CA ARG A 237 6.96 -7.73 -2.35
C ARG A 237 6.51 -9.20 -2.26
N VAL A 238 6.06 -9.66 -1.09
CA VAL A 238 5.62 -11.06 -0.84
C VAL A 238 4.10 -11.23 -0.78
N ILE A 239 3.33 -10.13 -0.72
CA ILE A 239 1.87 -10.13 -0.89
C ILE A 239 1.55 -9.91 -2.38
N PRO A 240 0.57 -10.61 -2.97
CA PRO A 240 0.17 -10.39 -4.36
C PRO A 240 -0.39 -8.97 -4.58
N GLU A 241 -0.12 -8.36 -5.73
CA GLU A 241 -0.49 -6.96 -6.04
C GLU A 241 -2.01 -6.72 -6.00
N GLU A 242 -2.82 -7.71 -6.36
CA GLU A 242 -4.28 -7.65 -6.21
C GLU A 242 -4.77 -7.71 -4.74
N GLY A 243 -3.87 -8.04 -3.81
CA GLY A 243 -4.15 -8.12 -2.37
C GLY A 243 -4.02 -6.80 -1.63
N TYR A 244 -3.47 -5.74 -2.24
CA TYR A 244 -3.32 -4.44 -1.58
C TYR A 244 -3.50 -3.22 -2.49
N ARG A 245 -3.72 -2.05 -1.87
CA ARG A 245 -3.64 -0.72 -2.50
C ARG A 245 -2.76 0.18 -1.63
N VAL A 246 -1.83 0.90 -2.25
CA VAL A 246 -1.03 1.92 -1.56
C VAL A 246 -1.67 3.28 -1.79
N LEU A 247 -1.91 4.03 -0.71
CA LEU A 247 -2.38 5.41 -0.74
C LEU A 247 -1.24 6.35 -0.29
N SER A 248 -0.87 7.30 -1.15
CA SER A 248 0.09 8.37 -0.88
C SER A 248 -0.61 9.72 -0.57
N ASP A 249 -1.70 10.01 -1.27
CA ASP A 249 -2.72 11.01 -0.88
C ASP A 249 -4.09 10.46 -1.31
N ALA A 250 -5.13 10.82 -0.57
CA ALA A 250 -6.51 10.39 -0.83
C ALA A 250 -7.49 11.42 -0.28
N SER A 251 -8.49 11.79 -1.09
CA SER A 251 -9.61 12.61 -0.61
C SER A 251 -10.67 11.72 0.02
N GLN A 252 -11.48 12.28 0.93
CA GLN A 252 -12.64 11.56 1.49
C GLN A 252 -13.56 11.01 0.39
N GLN A 253 -13.69 11.76 -0.70
CA GLN A 253 -14.55 11.43 -1.82
C GLN A 253 -14.01 10.26 -2.66
N SER A 254 -12.70 10.15 -2.88
CA SER A 254 -12.15 9.08 -3.75
C SER A 254 -12.47 7.67 -3.24
N PHE A 255 -12.74 7.51 -1.94
CA PHE A 255 -13.16 6.25 -1.33
C PHE A 255 -14.54 5.78 -1.79
N TYR A 256 -15.49 6.68 -2.07
CA TYR A 256 -16.83 6.31 -2.54
C TYR A 256 -16.91 6.09 -4.06
N TYR A 257 -15.96 6.63 -4.83
CA TYR A 257 -15.91 6.49 -6.29
C TYR A 257 -15.02 5.33 -6.77
N MET A 258 -14.60 4.42 -5.88
CA MET A 258 -13.84 3.23 -6.24
C MET A 258 -14.73 2.23 -7.02
N LYS A 259 -14.52 2.16 -8.34
CA LYS A 259 -15.27 1.25 -9.25
C LYS A 259 -14.76 -0.20 -9.24
N ASP A 260 -13.52 -0.43 -8.83
CA ASP A 260 -12.98 -1.78 -8.62
C ASP A 260 -13.62 -2.38 -7.34
N SER A 261 -13.94 -3.68 -7.30
CA SER A 261 -14.28 -4.34 -6.04
C SER A 261 -13.05 -4.35 -5.14
N ILE A 262 -13.10 -3.60 -4.04
CA ILE A 262 -12.01 -3.48 -3.06
C ILE A 262 -12.11 -4.51 -1.93
N SER A 263 -13.14 -5.35 -1.94
CA SER A 263 -13.31 -6.47 -1.02
C SER A 263 -12.06 -7.36 -0.99
N PHE A 264 -11.64 -7.76 0.20
CA PHE A 264 -10.47 -8.61 0.43
C PHE A 264 -9.13 -7.97 0.01
N THR A 265 -9.05 -6.64 0.09
CA THR A 265 -7.85 -5.83 -0.23
C THR A 265 -7.38 -5.03 0.99
N SER A 266 -6.08 -4.98 1.24
CA SER A 266 -5.46 -4.19 2.31
C SER A 266 -5.03 -2.80 1.84
N PHE A 267 -5.44 -1.74 2.55
CA PHE A 267 -5.08 -0.36 2.25
C PHE A 267 -3.89 0.10 3.07
N VAL A 268 -2.75 0.29 2.40
CA VAL A 268 -1.51 0.79 3.00
C VAL A 268 -1.50 2.31 2.92
N VAL A 269 -1.54 2.99 4.07
CA VAL A 269 -1.49 4.44 4.18
C VAL A 269 -0.15 4.82 4.80
N MET A 270 0.76 5.39 4.00
CA MET A 270 2.04 5.88 4.51
C MET A 270 1.93 7.34 4.94
N GLU A 271 2.62 7.69 6.04
CA GLU A 271 2.80 9.07 6.50
C GLU A 271 1.45 9.79 6.78
N ALA A 272 0.70 9.21 7.72
CA ALA A 272 -0.70 9.51 8.02
C ALA A 272 -1.05 10.93 8.51
N ASP A 273 -0.13 11.90 8.44
CA ASP A 273 -0.48 13.33 8.57
C ASP A 273 -1.40 13.80 7.41
N GLY A 274 -1.30 13.16 6.23
CA GLY A 274 -2.28 13.34 5.15
C GLY A 274 -3.63 12.62 5.37
N ALA A 275 -3.70 11.64 6.28
CA ALA A 275 -4.82 10.70 6.38
C ALA A 275 -6.09 11.26 7.04
N GLN A 276 -6.04 12.46 7.64
CA GLN A 276 -7.19 13.10 8.29
C GLN A 276 -8.44 13.16 7.40
N LYS A 277 -8.26 13.29 6.07
CA LYS A 277 -9.34 13.36 5.08
C LYS A 277 -10.08 12.03 4.90
N VAL A 278 -9.47 10.87 5.20
CA VAL A 278 -10.05 9.54 4.94
C VAL A 278 -10.51 8.80 6.20
N GLU A 279 -10.24 9.33 7.40
CA GLU A 279 -10.56 8.65 8.66
C GLU A 279 -12.05 8.27 8.82
N TYR A 280 -12.99 9.09 8.33
CA TYR A 280 -14.42 8.79 8.47
C TYR A 280 -14.86 7.58 7.61
N PRO A 281 -14.62 7.55 6.27
CA PRO A 281 -14.80 6.34 5.47
C PRO A 281 -14.08 5.11 6.05
N MET A 282 -12.86 5.28 6.59
CA MET A 282 -12.11 4.19 7.23
C MET A 282 -12.84 3.65 8.47
N ARG A 283 -13.29 4.52 9.39
CA ARG A 283 -14.04 4.13 10.60
C ARG A 283 -15.34 3.39 10.27
N VAL A 284 -16.08 3.83 9.24
CA VAL A 284 -17.33 3.21 8.81
C VAL A 284 -17.08 1.88 8.10
N MET A 285 -16.07 1.77 7.23
CA MET A 285 -15.66 0.48 6.67
C MET A 285 -15.21 -0.52 7.74
N GLN A 286 -14.56 -0.05 8.81
CA GLN A 286 -14.12 -0.89 9.93
C GLN A 286 -15.24 -1.34 10.87
N SER A 287 -16.43 -0.73 10.85
CA SER A 287 -17.56 -1.14 11.71
C SER A 287 -18.74 -1.75 10.93
N GLU A 288 -19.09 -1.21 9.76
CA GLU A 288 -20.24 -1.65 8.97
C GLU A 288 -19.86 -2.58 7.81
N GLY A 289 -18.56 -2.70 7.49
CA GLY A 289 -18.06 -3.48 6.35
C GLY A 289 -18.40 -2.92 4.97
N MET A 290 -19.04 -1.74 4.89
CA MET A 290 -19.43 -1.04 3.66
C MET A 290 -19.51 0.47 3.90
N VAL A 291 -19.44 1.27 2.83
CA VAL A 291 -19.82 2.69 2.84
C VAL A 291 -20.79 2.99 1.70
N GLU A 292 -21.81 3.82 1.98
CA GLU A 292 -22.70 4.39 0.98
C GLU A 292 -22.70 5.92 1.12
N ILE A 293 -22.68 6.63 -0.01
CA ILE A 293 -22.97 8.06 -0.09
C ILE A 293 -24.04 8.30 -1.16
N GLN A 294 -24.86 9.32 -0.96
CA GLN A 294 -25.78 9.83 -1.98
C GLN A 294 -25.18 11.11 -2.55
N VAL A 295 -25.08 11.19 -3.86
CA VAL A 295 -24.47 12.30 -4.58
C VAL A 295 -25.40 12.74 -5.69
N THR A 296 -25.67 14.04 -5.75
CA THR A 296 -26.43 14.63 -6.85
C THR A 296 -25.45 14.87 -8.00
N GLU A 297 -25.58 14.09 -9.07
CA GLU A 297 -24.81 14.28 -10.30
C GLU A 297 -25.77 14.84 -11.37
N LYS A 298 -25.22 15.58 -12.33
CA LYS A 298 -26.03 16.09 -13.43
C LYS A 298 -26.07 15.06 -14.54
N ASP A 299 -27.26 14.64 -14.94
CA ASP A 299 -27.47 13.74 -16.06
C ASP A 299 -26.89 14.39 -17.36
N PRO A 300 -26.00 13.72 -18.10
CA PRO A 300 -25.40 14.25 -19.31
C PRO A 300 -26.38 14.30 -20.51
N ASP A 301 -27.42 13.46 -20.51
CA ASP A 301 -28.36 13.28 -21.62
C ASP A 301 -29.64 14.11 -21.41
N THR A 302 -30.23 14.10 -20.21
CA THR A 302 -31.42 14.93 -19.89
C THR A 302 -31.06 16.33 -19.40
N GLY A 303 -29.90 16.50 -18.77
CA GLY A 303 -29.50 17.74 -18.13
C GLY A 303 -30.18 18.04 -16.80
N GLU A 304 -30.94 17.11 -16.22
CA GLU A 304 -31.53 17.25 -14.89
C GLU A 304 -30.54 16.84 -13.76
N TRP A 305 -30.94 17.01 -12.50
CA TRP A 305 -30.13 16.69 -11.33
C TRP A 305 -30.62 15.38 -10.68
N GLU A 306 -29.99 14.26 -11.00
CA GLU A 306 -30.32 12.96 -10.42
C GLU A 306 -29.51 12.68 -9.15
N THR A 307 -30.12 11.96 -8.19
CA THR A 307 -29.44 11.54 -6.95
C THR A 307 -29.01 10.09 -7.05
N HIS A 308 -27.74 9.86 -7.38
CA HIS A 308 -27.17 8.52 -7.45
C HIS A 308 -26.64 8.06 -6.09
N ARG A 309 -26.78 6.77 -5.81
CA ARG A 309 -26.12 6.12 -4.68
C ARG A 309 -24.80 5.52 -5.12
N ARG A 310 -23.72 5.85 -4.42
CA ARG A 310 -22.39 5.24 -4.60
C ARG A 310 -22.12 4.38 -3.36
N ARG A 311 -22.17 3.05 -3.51
CA ARG A 311 -21.97 2.07 -2.44
C ARG A 311 -20.74 1.21 -2.74
N VAL A 312 -19.87 1.06 -1.76
CA VAL A 312 -18.60 0.33 -1.84
C VAL A 312 -18.56 -0.68 -0.69
N GLU A 313 -18.34 -1.96 -1.02
CA GLU A 313 -18.32 -3.06 -0.04
C GLU A 313 -16.89 -3.50 0.29
N GLY A 314 -16.67 -3.87 1.56
CA GLY A 314 -15.49 -4.55 2.05
C GLY A 314 -15.61 -6.08 1.93
N PRO A 315 -15.01 -6.87 2.86
CA PRO A 315 -14.20 -6.43 3.99
C PRO A 315 -12.85 -5.85 3.51
N ILE A 316 -12.36 -4.83 4.23
CA ILE A 316 -11.03 -4.23 4.02
C ILE A 316 -10.37 -3.92 5.36
N ASN A 317 -9.04 -3.88 5.37
CA ASN A 317 -8.26 -3.40 6.52
C ASN A 317 -7.28 -2.31 6.10
N PHE A 318 -6.79 -1.57 7.09
CA PHE A 318 -5.84 -0.48 6.92
C PHE A 318 -4.52 -0.80 7.61
N ILE A 319 -3.40 -0.46 6.97
CA ILE A 319 -2.04 -0.56 7.53
C ILE A 319 -1.45 0.84 7.45
N ILE A 320 -1.42 1.54 8.58
CA ILE A 320 -1.20 2.99 8.67
C ILE A 320 0.16 3.27 9.31
N THR A 321 1.07 4.00 8.66
CA THR A 321 2.30 4.48 9.32
C THR A 321 2.14 5.92 9.81
N THR A 322 2.51 6.19 11.07
CA THR A 322 2.41 7.52 11.67
C THR A 322 3.64 7.91 12.49
N THR A 323 3.89 9.21 12.55
CA THR A 323 4.93 9.88 13.37
C THR A 323 4.42 10.27 14.76
N LYS A 324 3.10 10.23 14.99
CA LYS A 324 2.45 10.67 16.23
C LYS A 324 2.49 9.57 17.29
N ALA A 325 2.65 10.00 18.55
CA ALA A 325 2.62 9.12 19.72
C ALA A 325 1.23 8.51 19.94
N SER A 326 0.19 9.32 19.75
CA SER A 326 -1.22 8.96 19.76
C SER A 326 -1.94 9.59 18.56
N ILE A 327 -3.00 8.93 18.09
CA ILE A 327 -4.00 9.52 17.20
C ILE A 327 -5.36 9.60 17.93
N HIS A 328 -6.43 10.00 17.23
CA HIS A 328 -7.76 10.08 17.83
C HIS A 328 -8.18 8.72 18.44
N ASN A 329 -8.65 8.70 19.69
CA ASN A 329 -8.91 7.49 20.48
C ASN A 329 -9.83 6.47 19.78
N GLU A 330 -10.83 6.97 19.03
CA GLU A 330 -11.68 6.13 18.19
C GLU A 330 -10.93 5.30 17.13
N ASN A 331 -9.80 5.80 16.64
CA ASN A 331 -8.94 5.09 15.69
C ASN A 331 -7.96 4.18 16.46
N GLU A 332 -7.35 4.65 17.55
CA GLU A 332 -6.45 3.84 18.40
C GLU A 332 -7.12 2.54 18.83
N THR A 333 -8.36 2.62 19.33
CA THR A 333 -9.09 1.45 19.84
C THR A 333 -9.61 0.53 18.73
N ARG A 334 -9.79 1.00 17.48
CA ARG A 334 -10.15 0.18 16.31
C ARG A 334 -8.96 -0.54 15.65
N ASN A 335 -7.73 -0.06 15.86
CA ASN A 335 -6.52 -0.67 15.28
C ASN A 335 -5.71 -1.44 16.35
N LEU A 336 -4.83 -2.33 15.92
CA LEU A 336 -3.73 -2.82 16.75
C LEU A 336 -2.53 -1.86 16.59
N SER A 337 -2.01 -1.34 17.70
CA SER A 337 -0.85 -0.45 17.68
C SER A 337 0.44 -1.25 17.82
N ILE A 338 1.36 -1.06 16.88
CA ILE A 338 2.74 -1.56 16.97
C ILE A 338 3.72 -0.40 16.90
N TYR A 339 4.90 -0.60 17.50
CA TYR A 339 5.97 0.40 17.56
C TYR A 339 7.24 -0.24 16.99
N MET A 340 7.95 0.47 16.11
CA MET A 340 9.26 0.03 15.61
C MET A 340 10.30 0.13 16.74
N ASP A 341 11.36 -0.68 16.69
CA ASP A 341 12.46 -0.51 17.63
C ASP A 341 13.34 0.68 17.21
N GLU A 342 13.57 1.58 18.16
CA GLU A 342 14.37 2.80 18.02
C GLU A 342 15.66 2.72 18.86
N SER A 343 16.04 1.50 19.29
CA SER A 343 17.25 1.22 20.06
C SER A 343 18.53 1.43 19.24
N LEU A 344 19.64 1.62 19.96
CA LEU A 344 20.97 1.70 19.33
C LEU A 344 21.40 0.34 18.75
N ASP A 345 20.97 -0.77 19.34
CA ASP A 345 21.25 -2.11 18.84
C ASP A 345 20.46 -2.43 17.57
N GLN A 346 19.21 -1.98 17.47
CA GLN A 346 18.46 -2.04 16.21
C GLN A 346 19.08 -1.13 15.14
N THR A 347 19.52 0.07 15.52
CA THR A 347 20.25 0.96 14.60
C THR A 347 21.52 0.29 14.06
N ARG A 348 22.28 -0.43 14.90
CA ARG A 348 23.44 -1.24 14.47
C ARG A 348 23.05 -2.32 13.47
N ARG A 349 22.07 -3.16 13.80
CA ARG A 349 21.55 -4.23 12.91
C ARG A 349 21.10 -3.70 11.54
N ILE A 350 20.45 -2.54 11.51
CA ILE A 350 20.01 -1.88 10.27
C ILE A 350 21.21 -1.37 9.45
N ILE A 351 22.23 -0.80 10.08
CA ILE A 351 23.47 -0.34 9.41
C ILE A 351 24.24 -1.54 8.85
N GLU A 352 24.42 -2.59 9.64
CA GLU A 352 25.05 -3.85 9.24
C GLU A 352 24.31 -4.46 8.03
N LYS A 353 22.98 -4.64 8.14
CA LYS A 353 22.18 -5.24 7.05
C LYS A 353 22.02 -4.34 5.82
N THR A 354 22.32 -3.05 5.95
CA THR A 354 22.44 -2.13 4.81
C THR A 354 23.82 -2.19 4.18
N SER A 355 24.88 -2.37 4.99
CA SER A 355 26.26 -2.55 4.52
C SER A 355 26.44 -3.82 3.69
N ASP A 356 25.72 -4.91 4.04
CA ASP A 356 25.66 -6.15 3.25
C ASP A 356 25.42 -5.89 1.74
N LYS A 357 24.61 -4.89 1.39
CA LYS A 357 24.23 -4.56 -0.01
C LYS A 357 25.36 -3.94 -0.83
N TYR A 358 26.43 -3.51 -0.16
CA TYR A 358 27.63 -2.93 -0.77
C TYR A 358 28.83 -3.91 -0.72
N LEU A 359 28.60 -5.13 -0.25
CA LEU A 359 29.54 -6.24 -0.29
C LEU A 359 29.08 -7.26 -1.35
N ASP A 360 30.02 -7.98 -1.95
CA ASP A 360 29.75 -9.05 -2.94
C ASP A 360 29.28 -10.36 -2.26
N VAL A 361 28.34 -10.21 -1.32
CA VAL A 361 27.80 -11.26 -0.42
C VAL A 361 26.26 -11.21 -0.38
N TYR A 362 25.63 -10.29 -1.14
CA TYR A 362 24.19 -10.07 -1.11
C TYR A 362 23.41 -11.02 -2.04
N ASP A 363 22.91 -12.12 -1.46
CA ASP A 363 21.88 -12.99 -2.06
C ASP A 363 20.51 -12.27 -2.10
N ASP A 364 20.18 -11.59 -3.22
CA ASP A 364 18.83 -11.03 -3.42
C ASP A 364 17.81 -12.16 -3.60
N VAL A 365 16.60 -11.96 -3.07
CA VAL A 365 15.59 -13.01 -3.05
C VAL A 365 15.12 -13.32 -4.47
N PRO A 366 15.30 -14.56 -4.98
CA PRO A 366 14.94 -14.90 -6.35
C PRO A 366 13.47 -14.60 -6.66
N LEU A 367 13.18 -14.07 -7.85
CA LEU A 367 11.81 -13.76 -8.29
C LEU A 367 10.86 -14.96 -8.18
N LYS A 368 11.37 -16.18 -8.36
CA LYS A 368 10.61 -17.42 -8.17
C LYS A 368 10.15 -17.62 -6.71
N GLU A 369 10.98 -17.26 -5.73
CA GLU A 369 10.62 -17.36 -4.32
C GLU A 369 9.64 -16.27 -3.87
N LEU A 370 9.77 -15.06 -4.41
CA LEU A 370 8.77 -14.00 -4.21
C LEU A 370 7.42 -14.40 -4.81
N LYS A 371 7.41 -14.93 -6.04
CA LYS A 371 6.21 -15.54 -6.66
C LYS A 371 5.62 -16.65 -5.79
N ARG A 372 6.44 -17.56 -5.24
CA ARG A 372 5.97 -18.63 -4.34
C ARG A 372 5.26 -18.07 -3.09
N MET A 373 5.76 -17.00 -2.50
CA MET A 373 5.12 -16.33 -1.35
C MET A 373 3.80 -15.62 -1.75
N GLN A 374 3.76 -14.96 -2.90
CA GLN A 374 2.53 -14.36 -3.43
C GLN A 374 1.49 -15.43 -3.81
N ASN A 375 1.94 -16.57 -4.33
CA ASN A 375 1.08 -17.66 -4.77
C ASN A 375 0.55 -18.49 -3.58
N PHE A 376 1.33 -18.59 -2.49
CA PHE A 376 0.82 -19.03 -1.19
C PHE A 376 -0.40 -18.20 -0.76
N GLN A 377 -0.33 -16.87 -0.85
CA GLN A 377 -1.48 -15.99 -0.55
C GLN A 377 -2.66 -16.16 -1.53
N ARG A 378 -2.42 -16.61 -2.77
CA ARG A 378 -3.46 -16.88 -3.79
C ARG A 378 -4.15 -18.23 -3.62
N VAL A 379 -3.52 -19.23 -3.00
CA VAL A 379 -4.17 -20.53 -2.69
C VAL A 379 -4.99 -20.52 -1.41
N LEU A 380 -4.92 -19.47 -0.57
CA LEU A 380 -5.72 -19.39 0.66
C LEU A 380 -7.23 -19.37 0.36
N ILE A 381 -7.95 -20.37 0.85
CA ILE A 381 -9.39 -20.51 0.67
C ILE A 381 -10.13 -19.81 1.81
N LYS A 382 -11.18 -19.06 1.46
CA LYS A 382 -12.10 -18.42 2.41
C LYS A 382 -12.96 -19.47 3.12
N HIS A 383 -13.25 -19.23 4.39
CA HIS A 383 -14.07 -20.09 5.24
C HIS A 383 -15.26 -19.27 5.79
N ASP A 384 -16.40 -19.91 6.02
CA ASP A 384 -17.61 -19.25 6.53
C ASP A 384 -17.43 -18.76 7.97
N ARG A 385 -16.61 -19.48 8.75
CA ARG A 385 -16.28 -19.21 10.15
C ARG A 385 -15.04 -20.01 10.56
N VAL A 386 -14.21 -19.45 11.45
CA VAL A 386 -13.25 -20.24 12.22
C VAL A 386 -13.88 -20.62 13.58
N ILE A 387 -13.63 -21.86 14.01
CA ILE A 387 -14.00 -22.38 15.32
C ILE A 387 -12.73 -22.40 16.17
N ILE A 388 -12.76 -21.73 17.31
CA ILE A 388 -11.68 -21.71 18.30
C ILE A 388 -12.20 -22.50 19.52
N PRO A 389 -11.85 -23.79 19.70
CA PRO A 389 -12.47 -24.64 20.72
C PRO A 389 -12.31 -24.10 22.15
N TYR A 390 -11.09 -23.60 22.44
CA TYR A 390 -10.64 -23.09 23.73
C TYR A 390 -11.03 -21.63 24.02
N ILE A 391 -11.87 -21.00 23.17
CA ILE A 391 -12.15 -19.56 23.27
C ILE A 391 -12.74 -19.13 24.62
N LYS A 392 -13.52 -19.99 25.27
CA LYS A 392 -14.07 -19.73 26.61
C LYS A 392 -12.96 -19.52 27.64
N LYS A 393 -11.92 -20.36 27.60
CA LYS A 393 -10.79 -20.29 28.52
C LYS A 393 -9.96 -19.01 28.34
N ILE A 394 -9.96 -18.44 27.14
CA ILE A 394 -9.42 -17.10 26.89
C ILE A 394 -10.31 -16.02 27.50
N SER A 395 -11.62 -16.03 27.23
CA SER A 395 -12.53 -15.04 27.82
C SER A 395 -12.53 -15.05 29.35
N GLU A 396 -12.24 -16.18 30.00
CA GLU A 396 -12.11 -16.30 31.46
C GLU A 396 -11.01 -15.42 32.09
N LYS A 397 -9.90 -15.11 31.39
CA LYS A 397 -8.90 -14.14 31.89
C LYS A 397 -9.23 -12.68 31.52
N PHE A 398 -10.14 -12.42 30.59
CA PHE A 398 -10.50 -11.06 30.13
C PHE A 398 -11.56 -10.37 31.03
N HIS A 399 -11.68 -10.77 32.30
CA HIS A 399 -12.58 -10.18 33.29
C HIS A 399 -11.99 -8.92 33.97
N LEU A 400 -11.76 -7.85 33.20
CA LEU A 400 -11.30 -6.55 33.72
C LEU A 400 -12.23 -5.41 33.25
N ASP A 401 -12.56 -4.50 34.16
CA ASP A 401 -13.60 -3.46 34.01
C ASP A 401 -13.22 -2.31 33.06
N VAL A 402 -13.15 -2.59 31.76
CA VAL A 402 -13.18 -1.54 30.72
C VAL A 402 -13.94 -2.01 29.48
N LEU A 403 -14.77 -1.14 28.91
CA LEU A 403 -15.37 -1.35 27.57
C LEU A 403 -14.31 -1.63 26.48
N ARG A 404 -13.08 -1.17 26.69
CA ARG A 404 -11.89 -1.42 25.86
C ARG A 404 -11.59 -2.91 25.67
N VAL A 405 -11.68 -3.69 26.75
CA VAL A 405 -11.27 -5.11 26.80
C VAL A 405 -12.01 -5.96 25.77
N ARG A 406 -13.25 -5.58 25.40
CA ARG A 406 -14.03 -6.21 24.33
C ARG A 406 -13.38 -6.03 22.95
N ARG A 407 -12.86 -4.85 22.63
CA ARG A 407 -12.18 -4.58 21.33
C ARG A 407 -10.84 -5.30 21.25
N ASP A 408 -10.09 -5.34 22.36
CA ASP A 408 -8.79 -5.97 22.39
C ASP A 408 -8.88 -7.52 22.43
N PHE A 409 -9.95 -8.08 23.02
CA PHE A 409 -10.32 -9.49 22.85
C PHE A 409 -10.62 -9.84 21.38
N ASN A 410 -11.41 -9.03 20.67
CA ASN A 410 -11.67 -9.24 19.25
C ASN A 410 -10.39 -9.20 18.39
N LYS A 411 -9.40 -8.35 18.73
CA LYS A 411 -8.08 -8.33 18.05
C LYS A 411 -7.31 -9.66 18.24
N LEU A 412 -7.31 -10.21 19.46
CA LEU A 412 -6.73 -11.53 19.72
C LEU A 412 -7.47 -12.64 18.95
N VAL A 413 -8.81 -12.61 18.95
CA VAL A 413 -9.63 -13.56 18.18
C VAL A 413 -9.31 -13.50 16.69
N ALA A 414 -9.31 -12.31 16.08
CA ALA A 414 -9.00 -12.14 14.66
C ALA A 414 -7.57 -12.58 14.32
N LEU A 415 -6.60 -12.45 15.24
CA LEU A 415 -5.26 -13.00 15.03
C LEU A 415 -5.26 -14.53 15.04
N ILE A 416 -5.94 -15.17 15.99
CA ILE A 416 -6.09 -16.64 16.03
C ILE A 416 -6.83 -17.16 14.78
N GLU A 417 -7.90 -16.48 14.36
CA GLU A 417 -8.62 -16.80 13.11
C GLU A 417 -7.70 -16.68 11.89
N THR A 418 -6.88 -15.63 11.80
CA THR A 418 -5.94 -15.45 10.69
C THR A 418 -4.80 -16.47 10.72
N LEU A 419 -4.29 -16.82 11.90
CA LEU A 419 -3.25 -17.84 12.09
C LEU A 419 -3.76 -19.22 11.69
N ALA A 420 -4.97 -19.59 12.08
CA ALA A 420 -5.62 -20.79 11.60
C ALA A 420 -5.79 -20.75 10.06
N LEU A 421 -6.18 -19.61 9.49
CA LEU A 421 -6.40 -19.42 8.05
C LEU A 421 -5.12 -19.58 7.21
N VAL A 422 -3.99 -19.00 7.62
CA VAL A 422 -2.73 -19.16 6.88
C VAL A 422 -2.18 -20.58 6.99
N HIS A 423 -2.46 -21.26 8.11
CA HIS A 423 -2.16 -22.68 8.30
C HIS A 423 -3.31 -23.63 7.87
N GLN A 424 -4.30 -23.19 7.08
CA GLN A 424 -5.51 -23.98 6.79
C GLN A 424 -5.24 -25.39 6.22
N TYR A 425 -4.13 -25.55 5.48
CA TYR A 425 -3.66 -26.83 4.93
C TYR A 425 -3.01 -27.77 5.98
N GLN A 426 -2.98 -27.34 7.23
CA GLN A 426 -2.41 -28.00 8.42
C GLN A 426 -3.42 -28.02 9.58
N ARG A 427 -4.72 -27.83 9.30
CA ARG A 427 -5.79 -27.72 10.30
C ARG A 427 -6.99 -28.59 9.91
N LYS A 428 -7.84 -28.92 10.89
CA LYS A 428 -9.07 -29.70 10.67
C LYS A 428 -10.12 -28.78 10.04
N ILE A 429 -10.69 -29.18 8.89
CA ILE A 429 -11.75 -28.47 8.17
C ILE A 429 -12.99 -29.36 8.13
N TYR A 430 -14.15 -28.80 8.45
CA TYR A 430 -15.43 -29.49 8.48
C TYR A 430 -16.40 -28.86 7.48
N LEU A 431 -17.16 -29.70 6.77
CA LEU A 431 -18.27 -29.29 5.91
C LEU A 431 -19.59 -29.58 6.63
N LYS A 432 -20.41 -28.56 6.82
CA LYS A 432 -21.77 -28.70 7.37
C LYS A 432 -22.71 -27.75 6.64
N GLU A 433 -23.85 -28.27 6.16
CA GLU A 433 -24.88 -27.47 5.45
C GLU A 433 -24.30 -26.63 4.29
N GLY A 434 -23.33 -27.20 3.55
CA GLY A 434 -22.62 -26.53 2.45
C GLY A 434 -21.50 -25.55 2.89
N LYS A 435 -21.44 -25.17 4.16
CA LYS A 435 -20.50 -24.19 4.72
C LYS A 435 -19.20 -24.85 5.17
N ARG A 436 -18.09 -24.11 5.05
CA ARG A 436 -16.72 -24.51 5.42
C ARG A 436 -16.33 -23.92 6.77
N TYR A 437 -16.12 -24.80 7.74
CA TYR A 437 -15.66 -24.45 9.08
C TYR A 437 -14.21 -24.87 9.27
N LEU A 438 -13.34 -23.90 9.54
CA LEU A 438 -11.94 -24.14 9.88
C LEU A 438 -11.81 -24.25 11.40
N VAL A 439 -10.98 -25.14 11.94
CA VAL A 439 -10.74 -25.25 13.38
C VAL A 439 -9.33 -24.80 13.73
N ALA A 440 -9.22 -23.79 14.60
CA ALA A 440 -7.95 -23.33 15.15
C ALA A 440 -7.37 -24.35 16.13
N SER A 441 -6.06 -24.58 16.01
CA SER A 441 -5.29 -25.41 16.94
C SER A 441 -4.84 -24.56 18.14
N VAL A 442 -4.44 -25.22 19.23
CA VAL A 442 -3.72 -24.58 20.35
C VAL A 442 -2.41 -23.93 19.88
N LYS A 443 -1.82 -24.42 18.79
CA LYS A 443 -0.66 -23.80 18.12
C LYS A 443 -0.93 -22.38 17.66
N ASP A 444 -2.12 -22.11 17.12
CA ASP A 444 -2.51 -20.77 16.66
C ASP A 444 -2.62 -19.79 17.84
N TYR A 445 -3.03 -20.28 19.02
CA TYR A 445 -3.00 -19.50 20.26
C TYR A 445 -1.58 -19.27 20.79
N TYR A 446 -0.71 -20.27 20.80
CA TYR A 446 0.68 -20.08 21.23
C TYR A 446 1.40 -19.07 20.33
N ILE A 447 1.27 -19.21 19.01
CA ILE A 447 1.84 -18.28 18.03
C ILE A 447 1.26 -16.87 18.23
N ALA A 448 -0.04 -16.75 18.53
CA ALA A 448 -0.66 -15.48 18.91
C ALA A 448 -0.06 -14.90 20.21
N LYS A 449 0.11 -15.70 21.28
CA LYS A 449 0.70 -15.25 22.56
C LYS A 449 2.13 -14.75 22.36
N VAL A 450 2.97 -15.47 21.60
CA VAL A 450 4.35 -15.06 21.28
C VAL A 450 4.40 -13.74 20.53
N ILE A 451 3.62 -13.59 19.46
CA ILE A 451 3.73 -12.43 18.55
C ILE A 451 2.96 -11.20 19.07
N LEU A 452 1.86 -11.39 19.79
CA LEU A 452 0.90 -10.34 20.12
C LEU A 452 1.04 -9.76 21.54
N ALA A 453 1.67 -10.46 22.49
CA ALA A 453 1.60 -10.09 23.90
C ALA A 453 2.10 -8.66 24.19
N ASP A 454 3.26 -8.28 23.64
CA ASP A 454 3.82 -6.94 23.79
C ASP A 454 2.98 -5.86 23.07
N ALA A 455 2.62 -6.10 21.80
CA ALA A 455 1.80 -5.18 21.01
C ALA A 455 0.41 -4.95 21.61
N LEU A 456 -0.22 -5.99 22.18
CA LEU A 456 -1.52 -5.87 22.85
C LEU A 456 -1.40 -5.17 24.20
N SER A 457 -0.34 -5.45 24.99
CA SER A 457 -0.02 -4.71 26.21
C SER A 457 0.10 -3.20 25.91
N LYS A 458 0.91 -2.82 24.91
CA LYS A 458 1.09 -1.43 24.50
C LYS A 458 -0.19 -0.81 23.92
N THR A 459 -1.03 -1.60 23.24
CA THR A 459 -2.36 -1.18 22.75
C THR A 459 -3.40 -1.01 23.86
N ILE A 460 -3.32 -1.79 24.94
CA ILE A 460 -4.26 -1.75 26.08
C ILE A 460 -3.93 -0.59 27.03
N PHE A 461 -2.65 -0.39 27.35
CA PHE A 461 -2.24 0.65 28.30
C PHE A 461 -2.06 2.04 27.67
N GLU A 462 -2.06 2.15 26.33
CA GLU A 462 -1.83 3.39 25.55
C GLU A 462 -0.46 4.05 25.78
N ILE A 463 0.51 3.30 26.31
CA ILE A 463 1.85 3.80 26.64
C ILE A 463 2.81 3.53 25.46
N PRO A 464 3.42 4.56 24.86
CA PRO A 464 4.54 4.40 23.93
C PRO A 464 5.77 3.80 24.64
N PRO A 465 6.63 3.00 23.97
CA PRO A 465 7.83 2.43 24.59
C PRO A 465 8.75 3.46 25.27
N LYS A 466 8.83 4.69 24.74
CA LYS A 466 9.59 5.78 25.35
C LYS A 466 8.98 6.29 26.66
N SER A 467 7.66 6.21 26.81
CA SER A 467 6.95 6.53 28.05
C SER A 467 7.03 5.38 29.07
N GLU A 468 7.02 4.13 28.59
CA GLU A 468 7.23 2.92 29.41
C GLU A 468 8.64 2.92 30.04
N TYR A 469 9.68 3.22 29.25
CA TYR A 469 11.05 3.41 29.74
C TYR A 469 11.14 4.50 30.83
N LEU A 470 10.45 5.63 30.65
CA LEU A 470 10.42 6.69 31.67
C LEU A 470 9.69 6.24 32.93
N ILE A 471 8.60 5.49 32.83
CA ILE A 471 7.88 4.88 33.96
C ILE A 471 8.81 3.98 34.79
N GLU A 472 9.62 3.15 34.14
CA GLU A 472 10.58 2.26 34.82
C GLU A 472 11.74 3.02 35.47
N ARG A 473 12.27 4.06 34.81
CA ARG A 473 13.31 4.92 35.40
C ARG A 473 12.80 5.74 36.57
N ILE A 474 11.59 6.30 36.48
CA ILE A 474 10.93 6.99 37.59
C ILE A 474 10.69 6.01 38.75
N ARG A 475 10.13 4.82 38.49
CA ARG A 475 9.95 3.77 39.51
C ARG A 475 11.28 3.41 40.21
N SER A 476 12.37 3.24 39.44
CA SER A 476 13.70 2.91 39.96
C SER A 476 14.36 4.05 40.74
N LEU A 477 14.07 5.32 40.41
CA LEU A 477 14.50 6.47 41.20
C LEU A 477 13.67 6.60 42.49
N ASN A 478 12.34 6.47 42.39
CA ASN A 478 11.42 6.50 43.54
C ASN A 478 11.76 5.42 44.57
N GLN A 479 12.04 4.19 44.14
CA GLN A 479 12.46 3.09 45.05
C GLN A 479 13.80 3.34 45.74
N ARG A 480 14.72 4.11 45.13
CA ARG A 480 15.95 4.56 45.79
C ARG A 480 15.63 5.66 46.80
N LYS A 481 14.94 6.73 46.38
CA LYS A 481 14.59 7.88 47.23
C LYS A 481 13.59 7.58 48.35
N GLN A 482 12.81 6.50 48.28
CA GLN A 482 11.94 6.05 49.39
C GLN A 482 12.70 5.67 50.67
N LYS A 483 14.03 5.58 50.62
CA LYS A 483 14.90 5.45 51.81
C LYS A 483 15.29 6.81 52.43
N ASP A 484 15.11 7.90 51.70
CA ASP A 484 15.58 9.26 52.00
C ASP A 484 14.41 10.27 52.06
N GLU A 485 13.27 9.82 52.58
CA GLU A 485 12.05 10.57 52.96
C GLU A 485 11.24 11.31 51.85
N GLU A 486 11.80 11.74 50.71
CA GLU A 486 11.03 12.30 49.57
C GLU A 486 11.06 11.40 48.32
N ALA A 487 9.98 10.66 48.06
CA ALA A 487 9.82 9.80 46.88
C ALA A 487 9.56 10.57 45.55
N GLU A 488 9.94 11.84 45.46
CA GLU A 488 9.64 12.71 44.31
C GLU A 488 10.87 12.94 43.43
N VAL A 489 10.70 12.97 42.10
CA VAL A 489 11.79 13.16 41.13
C VAL A 489 11.59 14.38 40.24
N THR A 490 12.68 15.10 39.96
CA THR A 490 12.70 16.24 39.03
C THR A 490 12.97 15.81 37.59
N LEU A 491 12.71 16.69 36.62
CA LEU A 491 13.13 16.47 35.23
C LEU A 491 14.66 16.32 35.08
N LYS A 492 15.47 16.86 36.01
CA LYS A 492 16.93 16.68 36.03
C LYS A 492 17.31 15.29 36.51
N ASP A 493 16.67 14.78 37.57
CA ASP A 493 16.90 13.43 38.08
C ASP A 493 16.59 12.39 36.98
N ILE A 494 15.46 12.57 36.30
CA ILE A 494 15.04 11.72 35.18
C ILE A 494 16.02 11.88 34.00
N SER A 495 16.54 13.07 33.73
CA SER A 495 17.55 13.32 32.67
C SER A 495 18.88 12.62 32.94
N LEU A 496 19.35 12.64 34.18
CA LEU A 496 20.58 11.94 34.61
C LEU A 496 20.44 10.41 34.53
N GLU A 497 19.30 9.86 34.96
CA GLU A 497 19.04 8.42 34.96
C GLU A 497 18.72 7.85 33.56
N SER A 498 17.99 8.60 32.73
CA SER A 498 17.61 8.16 31.38
C SER A 498 18.68 8.44 30.31
N GLY A 499 19.59 9.38 30.57
CA GLY A 499 20.50 9.97 29.58
C GLY A 499 19.80 10.89 28.55
N TRP A 500 18.51 11.17 28.70
CA TRP A 500 17.73 11.93 27.72
C TRP A 500 17.70 13.43 28.03
N LYS A 501 17.60 14.24 26.96
CA LYS A 501 17.40 15.69 27.07
C LYS A 501 16.02 16.00 27.68
N ILE A 502 15.94 17.05 28.50
CA ILE A 502 14.71 17.44 29.21
C ILE A 502 13.50 17.62 28.26
N ALA A 503 13.70 18.18 27.06
CA ALA A 503 12.63 18.32 26.06
C ALA A 503 12.09 16.97 25.55
N THR A 504 12.95 15.95 25.43
CA THR A 504 12.55 14.57 25.08
C THR A 504 11.74 13.96 26.22
N ILE A 505 12.13 14.19 27.48
CA ILE A 505 11.40 13.72 28.66
C ILE A 505 10.03 14.39 28.75
N GLN A 506 9.95 15.71 28.54
CA GLN A 506 8.68 16.46 28.54
C GLN A 506 7.68 15.89 27.51
N LYS A 507 8.12 15.65 26.26
CA LYS A 507 7.30 15.01 25.21
C LYS A 507 6.79 13.61 25.60
N TRP A 508 7.61 12.80 26.26
CA TRP A 508 7.30 11.38 26.50
C TRP A 508 6.81 11.06 27.91
N ILE A 509 6.84 12.00 28.86
CA ILE A 509 6.22 11.84 30.19
C ILE A 509 4.72 12.17 30.16
N GLU A 510 4.26 13.00 29.23
CA GLU A 510 2.84 13.39 29.11
C GLU A 510 1.91 12.17 28.91
N PRO A 511 2.15 11.22 28.00
CA PRO A 511 1.33 10.00 27.90
C PRO A 511 1.33 9.14 29.17
N ALA A 512 2.42 9.12 29.94
CA ALA A 512 2.50 8.39 31.21
C ALA A 512 1.69 9.06 32.33
N VAL A 513 1.49 10.37 32.25
CA VAL A 513 0.64 11.17 33.15
C VAL A 513 -0.82 11.07 32.74
N GLU A 514 -1.13 11.21 31.44
CA GLU A 514 -2.50 11.04 30.91
C GLU A 514 -3.05 9.64 31.17
N ALA A 515 -2.23 8.60 30.98
CA ALA A 515 -2.58 7.22 31.31
C ALA A 515 -2.55 6.93 32.83
N GLY A 516 -2.23 7.92 33.68
CA GLY A 516 -2.29 7.80 35.15
C GLY A 516 -1.31 6.81 35.77
N PHE A 517 -0.13 6.61 35.16
CA PHE A 517 0.95 5.81 35.73
C PHE A 517 1.95 6.66 36.51
N VAL A 518 2.16 7.91 36.06
CA VAL A 518 2.99 8.92 36.73
C VAL A 518 2.10 10.08 37.17
N GLU A 519 2.26 10.56 38.40
CA GLU A 519 1.61 11.78 38.87
C GLU A 519 2.55 12.98 38.72
N LYS A 520 2.00 14.13 38.33
CA LYS A 520 2.74 15.40 38.19
C LYS A 520 2.45 16.30 39.38
N ILE A 521 3.34 16.28 40.36
CA ILE A 521 3.22 17.03 41.61
C ILE A 521 3.68 18.47 41.38
N SER A 522 2.72 19.37 41.15
CA SER A 522 3.00 20.80 40.97
C SER A 522 3.10 21.52 42.32
N SER A 523 4.26 22.09 42.64
CA SER A 523 4.55 22.70 43.95
C SER A 523 3.86 24.07 44.24
N GLY A 524 2.69 24.33 43.66
CA GLY A 524 1.89 25.53 43.88
C GLY A 524 2.32 26.79 43.10
N PRO A 525 1.52 27.86 43.11
CA PRO A 525 1.70 29.02 42.24
C PRO A 525 2.88 29.91 42.65
N GLY A 526 3.99 29.82 41.93
CA GLY A 526 5.13 30.74 42.08
C GLY A 526 6.13 30.60 40.93
N ARG A 527 6.64 31.74 40.41
CA ARG A 527 7.72 31.73 39.42
C ARG A 527 8.98 31.11 40.04
N GLY A 528 9.50 30.05 39.42
CA GLY A 528 10.78 29.42 39.79
C GLY A 528 10.69 28.04 40.45
N LYS A 529 9.49 27.48 40.67
CA LYS A 529 9.36 26.10 41.17
C LYS A 529 9.46 25.07 40.03
N GLU A 530 10.18 23.98 40.27
CA GLU A 530 10.45 22.92 39.30
C GLU A 530 9.37 21.83 39.35
N ASN A 531 8.96 21.28 38.20
CA ASN A 531 7.98 20.20 38.17
C ASN A 531 8.59 18.93 38.79
N ARG A 532 7.90 18.39 39.80
CA ARG A 532 8.20 17.09 40.39
C ARG A 532 7.22 16.03 39.91
N TYR A 533 7.64 14.78 39.92
CA TYR A 533 6.88 13.62 39.45
C TYR A 533 7.04 12.45 40.42
N ALA A 534 6.04 11.57 40.46
CA ALA A 534 6.11 10.32 41.24
C ALA A 534 5.42 9.17 40.49
N ILE A 535 5.84 7.93 40.76
CA ILE A 535 5.11 6.74 40.29
C ILE A 535 3.84 6.56 41.12
N THR A 536 2.72 6.28 40.46
CA THR A 536 1.45 5.95 41.13
C THR A 536 1.42 4.48 41.59
N THR A 537 0.34 4.07 42.26
CA THR A 537 0.05 2.66 42.56
C THR A 537 -0.37 1.83 41.34
N LYS A 538 -0.59 2.44 40.17
CA LYS A 538 -1.06 1.76 38.97
C LYS A 538 0.05 0.90 38.35
N GLN A 539 -0.20 -0.40 38.22
CA GLN A 539 0.75 -1.37 37.65
C GLN A 539 0.38 -1.78 36.22
N MET A 540 1.39 -2.07 35.41
CA MET A 540 1.25 -2.60 34.05
C MET A 540 1.25 -4.13 34.11
N ASN A 541 0.10 -4.73 34.44
CA ASN A 541 0.00 -6.19 34.57
C ASN A 541 -0.03 -6.91 33.21
N LYS A 542 1.12 -6.96 32.52
CA LYS A 542 1.29 -7.64 31.22
C LYS A 542 0.84 -9.11 31.28
N ALA A 543 1.20 -9.82 32.35
CA ALA A 543 0.92 -11.25 32.55
C ALA A 543 -0.58 -11.61 32.69
N CYS A 544 -1.46 -10.66 33.06
CA CYS A 544 -2.88 -10.96 33.26
C CYS A 544 -3.67 -11.16 31.94
N LEU A 545 -3.13 -10.73 30.80
CA LEU A 545 -3.86 -10.63 29.54
C LEU A 545 -4.03 -11.95 28.76
N PHE A 546 -3.22 -12.97 29.07
CA PHE A 546 -3.18 -14.21 28.29
C PHE A 546 -3.28 -15.43 29.23
N PRO A 547 -4.19 -16.39 28.96
CA PRO A 547 -4.08 -17.72 29.53
C PRO A 547 -2.74 -18.39 29.22
N ASP A 548 -2.46 -19.39 30.03
CA ASP A 548 -1.28 -20.21 29.89
C ASP A 548 -1.67 -21.42 29.04
N VAL A 549 -0.82 -21.77 28.07
CA VAL A 549 -1.06 -22.85 27.11
C VAL A 549 -1.28 -24.15 27.86
N ALA A 550 -0.54 -24.39 28.95
CA ALA A 550 -0.79 -25.48 29.88
C ALA A 550 -2.24 -25.49 30.40
N SER A 551 -2.76 -24.35 30.89
CA SER A 551 -4.14 -24.23 31.40
C SER A 551 -5.21 -24.40 30.31
N ILE A 552 -4.88 -24.11 29.04
CA ILE A 552 -5.74 -24.43 27.89
C ILE A 552 -5.73 -25.93 27.60
N LEU A 553 -4.57 -26.59 27.63
CA LEU A 553 -4.44 -28.04 27.42
C LEU A 553 -5.07 -28.87 28.54
N GLU A 554 -5.02 -28.40 29.79
CA GLU A 554 -5.74 -29.00 30.92
C GLU A 554 -7.27 -28.91 30.75
N ALA A 555 -7.77 -27.76 30.28
CA ALA A 555 -9.19 -27.55 30.02
C ALA A 555 -9.68 -28.28 28.75
N HIS A 556 -8.78 -28.60 27.82
CA HIS A 556 -9.05 -29.23 26.53
C HIS A 556 -8.02 -30.34 26.20
N PRO A 557 -8.03 -31.48 26.91
CA PRO A 557 -7.08 -32.58 26.68
C PRO A 557 -7.11 -33.13 25.25
N GLU A 558 -8.23 -32.97 24.53
CA GLU A 558 -8.38 -33.34 23.11
C GLU A 558 -7.47 -32.54 22.16
N LEU A 559 -6.83 -31.47 22.64
CA LEU A 559 -5.85 -30.67 21.90
C LEU A 559 -4.40 -31.09 22.17
N ALA A 560 -4.15 -31.93 23.18
CA ALA A 560 -2.80 -32.36 23.57
C ALA A 560 -2.15 -33.37 22.60
N GLU A 561 -2.92 -33.92 21.66
CA GLU A 561 -2.42 -34.65 20.48
C GLU A 561 -1.66 -33.73 19.52
N ASP A 562 -2.04 -32.45 19.44
CA ASP A 562 -1.50 -31.46 18.50
C ASP A 562 -0.58 -30.44 19.22
N SER A 563 0.19 -30.91 20.22
CA SER A 563 1.02 -30.04 21.07
C SER A 563 2.36 -29.61 20.47
N ILE A 564 2.81 -30.21 19.37
CA ILE A 564 4.14 -29.92 18.79
C ILE A 564 4.04 -28.79 17.77
N VAL A 565 4.70 -27.66 18.04
CA VAL A 565 4.68 -26.44 17.22
C VAL A 565 6.09 -26.02 16.85
N ASN A 566 6.28 -25.43 15.66
CA ASN A 566 7.51 -24.71 15.37
C ASN A 566 7.41 -23.25 15.82
N HIS A 567 8.40 -22.80 16.59
CA HIS A 567 8.46 -21.43 17.08
C HIS A 567 8.50 -20.44 15.91
N PRO A 568 7.62 -19.43 15.84
CA PRO A 568 7.46 -18.60 14.64
C PRO A 568 8.74 -17.81 14.28
N LEU A 569 9.55 -17.42 15.28
CA LEU A 569 10.71 -16.55 15.09
C LEU A 569 12.02 -17.32 14.82
N THR A 570 12.17 -18.53 15.38
CA THR A 570 13.42 -19.33 15.30
C THR A 570 13.28 -20.63 14.48
N GLY A 571 12.05 -21.10 14.23
CA GLY A 571 11.79 -22.35 13.50
C GLY A 571 12.05 -23.64 14.30
N GLU A 572 12.55 -23.52 15.53
CA GLU A 572 12.79 -24.62 16.47
C GLU A 572 11.49 -25.33 16.84
N GLU A 573 11.57 -26.58 17.29
CA GLU A 573 10.40 -27.40 17.63
C GLU A 573 10.14 -27.40 19.15
N ILE A 574 8.92 -27.09 19.55
CA ILE A 574 8.51 -26.91 20.95
C ILE A 574 7.30 -27.82 21.22
N ASP A 575 7.36 -28.58 22.31
CA ASP A 575 6.22 -29.34 22.85
C ASP A 575 5.47 -28.47 23.86
N LEU A 576 4.27 -28.02 23.50
CA LEU A 576 3.43 -27.14 24.33
C LEU A 576 3.02 -27.75 25.68
N ARG A 577 3.23 -29.06 25.89
CA ARG A 577 3.03 -29.74 27.19
C ARG A 577 4.22 -29.59 28.15
N LYS A 578 5.35 -29.06 27.68
CA LYS A 578 6.63 -28.95 28.41
C LYS A 578 7.15 -27.50 28.46
N LEU A 579 6.30 -26.54 28.12
CA LEU A 579 6.60 -25.13 28.32
C LEU A 579 6.49 -24.81 29.82
N ASP A 580 7.63 -24.67 30.48
CA ASP A 580 7.71 -23.89 31.72
C ASP A 580 7.38 -22.42 31.36
N GLU A 581 6.11 -22.05 31.49
CA GLU A 581 5.63 -20.71 31.11
C GLU A 581 6.02 -19.65 32.15
N ASN A 582 7.30 -19.25 32.17
CA ASN A 582 7.67 -17.93 32.68
C ASN A 582 8.87 -17.26 31.98
N PRO A 583 8.60 -16.33 31.04
CA PRO A 583 9.58 -15.41 30.49
C PRO A 583 9.22 -13.91 30.67
N PHE A 584 8.31 -13.54 31.58
CA PHE A 584 7.74 -12.18 31.72
C PHE A 584 7.76 -11.63 33.16
#